data_AF-K9VAU7-F1
#
_entry.id   AF-K9VAU7-F1
#
_cell.length_a   1.000
_cell.length_b   1.000
_cell.length_c   1.000
_cell.angle_alpha   90.00
_cell.angle_beta   90.00
_cell.angle_gamma   90.00
#
_symmetry.space_group_name_H-M   'P 1'
#
loop_
_entity.id
_entity.type
_entity.pdbx_description
1 polymer ?
#
loop_
_entity_poly.entity_id
_entity_poly.type
_entity_poly.pdbx_seq_one_letter_code
_entity_poly.pdbx_strand_id
1 'polypeptide(L)'
;MSKPIGYYTNYTPGDEGLLAQMQSVWGAQLQELNNADRLWMIYKLAEELCAEFEEALEIEDLTEGVEEAVERSNSELQQSDRLGLIEALVNQVKHSK
;
A
#
# COMPACT_ATOMS: atom_id res chain seq x y z
N MET A 1 8.27 -12.41 10.50
CA MET A 1 6.90 -12.95 10.58
C MET A 1 5.94 -11.86 10.16
N SER A 2 5.06 -12.12 9.20
CA SER A 2 4.00 -11.16 8.81
C SER A 2 3.00 -11.00 9.96
N LYS A 3 2.44 -9.80 10.12
CA LYS A 3 1.41 -9.52 11.14
C LYS A 3 0.02 -9.70 10.51
N PRO A 4 -1.03 -10.02 11.29
CA PRO A 4 -2.37 -10.14 10.72
C PRO A 4 -2.92 -8.79 10.25
N ILE A 5 -3.91 -8.79 9.37
CA ILE A 5 -4.55 -7.56 8.82
C ILE A 5 -5.01 -6.60 9.92
N GLY A 6 -5.54 -7.10 11.05
CA GLY A 6 -5.96 -6.28 12.19
C GLY A 6 -4.81 -5.55 12.92
N TYR A 7 -3.55 -5.90 12.68
CA TYR A 7 -2.42 -5.08 13.15
C TYR A 7 -2.25 -3.80 12.31
N TYR A 8 -2.55 -3.88 11.01
CA TYR A 8 -2.30 -2.79 10.06
C TYR A 8 -3.53 -1.90 9.84
N THR A 9 -4.72 -2.38 10.18
CA THR A 9 -6.00 -1.71 9.95
C THR A 9 -6.76 -1.52 11.27
N ASN A 10 -7.89 -0.81 11.23
CA ASN A 10 -8.78 -0.68 12.39
C ASN A 10 -9.68 -1.92 12.61
N TYR A 11 -9.46 -3.01 11.88
CA TYR A 11 -10.24 -4.24 12.01
C TYR A 11 -10.00 -4.90 13.37
N THR A 12 -11.09 -5.22 14.05
CA THR A 12 -11.12 -5.98 15.30
C THR A 12 -11.76 -7.36 15.09
N PRO A 13 -11.30 -8.40 15.82
CA PRO A 13 -11.91 -9.72 15.72
C PRO A 13 -13.40 -9.69 16.06
N GLY A 14 -14.23 -10.18 15.14
CA GLY A 14 -15.69 -10.14 15.26
C GLY A 14 -16.34 -9.03 14.43
N ASP A 15 -15.56 -8.13 13.83
CA ASP A 15 -16.08 -7.19 12.84
C ASP A 15 -16.57 -7.94 11.59
N GLU A 16 -17.69 -7.47 11.06
CA GLU A 16 -18.23 -7.92 9.78
C GLU A 16 -17.81 -6.94 8.67
N GLY A 17 -17.63 -7.42 7.44
CA GLY A 17 -17.33 -6.57 6.28
C GLY A 17 -16.18 -7.06 5.42
N LEU A 18 -15.65 -6.18 4.56
CA LEU A 18 -14.68 -6.56 3.53
C LEU A 18 -13.39 -7.13 4.14
N LEU A 19 -12.84 -6.53 5.20
CA LEU A 19 -11.62 -7.03 5.84
C LEU A 19 -11.81 -8.42 6.46
N ALA A 20 -12.99 -8.70 7.04
CA ALA A 20 -13.34 -10.03 7.55
C ALA A 20 -13.41 -11.06 6.41
N GLN A 21 -14.03 -10.70 5.29
CA GLN A 21 -14.12 -11.55 4.10
C GLN A 21 -12.74 -11.83 3.51
N MET A 22 -11.89 -10.82 3.39
CA MET A 22 -10.51 -10.97 2.90
C MET A 22 -9.70 -11.93 3.79
N GLN A 23 -9.83 -11.83 5.12
CA GLN A 23 -9.18 -12.78 6.02
C GLN A 23 -9.72 -14.20 5.86
N SER A 24 -11.04 -14.35 5.66
CA SER A 24 -11.66 -15.66 5.47
C SER A 24 -11.23 -16.33 4.16
N VAL A 25 -11.00 -15.55 3.09
CA VAL A 25 -10.67 -16.08 1.76
C VAL A 25 -9.16 -16.22 1.57
N TRP A 26 -8.38 -15.24 2.02
CA TRP A 26 -6.93 -15.16 1.75
C TRP A 26 -6.04 -15.37 2.98
N GLY A 27 -6.65 -15.63 4.14
CA GLY A 27 -5.97 -15.84 5.40
C GLY A 27 -5.68 -14.55 6.15
N ALA A 28 -5.49 -14.68 7.47
CA ALA A 28 -5.31 -13.53 8.37
C ALA A 28 -4.07 -12.68 8.05
N GLN A 29 -3.06 -13.25 7.38
CA GLN A 29 -1.84 -12.57 6.92
C GLN A 29 -1.81 -12.39 5.40
N LEU A 30 -2.93 -12.60 4.70
CA LEU A 30 -3.02 -12.63 3.24
C LEU A 30 -2.05 -13.65 2.60
N GLN A 31 -1.78 -14.76 3.31
CA GLN A 31 -0.76 -15.72 2.91
C GLN A 31 -1.15 -16.54 1.68
N GLU A 32 -2.45 -16.67 1.39
CA GLU A 32 -2.95 -17.42 0.23
C GLU A 32 -2.83 -16.64 -1.08
N LEU A 33 -2.56 -15.33 -1.04
CA LEU A 33 -2.26 -14.55 -2.24
C LEU A 33 -0.88 -14.90 -2.77
N ASN A 34 -0.69 -14.78 -4.08
CA ASN A 34 0.66 -14.77 -4.65
C ASN A 34 1.25 -13.34 -4.65
N ASN A 35 2.53 -13.19 -5.00
CA ASN A 35 3.18 -11.87 -4.97
C ASN A 35 2.64 -10.92 -6.04
N ALA A 36 2.17 -11.42 -7.20
CA ALA A 36 1.57 -10.58 -8.23
C ALA A 36 0.24 -10.00 -7.75
N ASP A 37 -0.61 -10.80 -7.10
CA ASP A 37 -1.88 -10.33 -6.53
C ASP A 37 -1.64 -9.27 -5.45
N ARG A 38 -0.67 -9.50 -4.55
CA ARG A 38 -0.29 -8.53 -3.51
C ARG A 38 0.16 -7.20 -4.11
N LEU A 39 1.02 -7.24 -5.13
CA LEU A 39 1.51 -6.03 -5.80
C LEU A 39 0.39 -5.31 -6.56
N TRP A 40 -0.50 -6.06 -7.21
CA TRP A 40 -1.67 -5.48 -7.90
C TRP A 40 -2.60 -4.75 -6.93
N MET A 41 -2.88 -5.35 -5.77
CA MET A 41 -3.68 -4.72 -4.72
C MET A 41 -3.01 -3.45 -4.18
N ILE A 42 -1.68 -3.47 -3.96
CA ILE A 42 -0.93 -2.28 -3.54
C ILE A 42 -1.09 -1.15 -4.56
N TYR A 43 -0.88 -1.45 -5.84
CA TYR A 43 -1.01 -0.46 -6.91
C TYR A 43 -2.41 0.16 -6.95
N LYS A 44 -3.47 -0.66 -6.91
CA LYS A 44 -4.85 -0.17 -6.99
C LYS A 44 -5.29 0.63 -5.77
N LEU A 45 -4.94 0.19 -4.57
CA LEU A 45 -5.24 0.95 -3.36
C LEU A 45 -4.47 2.28 -3.32
N ALA A 46 -3.21 2.30 -3.76
CA ALA A 46 -2.43 3.53 -3.83
C ALA A 46 -2.99 4.51 -4.88
N GLU A 47 -3.40 4.01 -6.05
CA GLU A 47 -4.05 4.80 -7.10
C GLU A 47 -5.35 5.46 -6.62
N GLU A 48 -6.22 4.70 -5.94
CA GLU A 48 -7.46 5.22 -5.35
C GLU A 48 -7.20 6.28 -4.28
N LEU A 49 -6.23 6.04 -3.38
CA LEU A 49 -5.84 7.03 -2.36
C LEU A 49 -5.30 8.31 -3.00
N CYS A 50 -4.46 8.21 -4.04
CA CYS A 50 -3.99 9.39 -4.77
C CYS A 50 -5.15 10.20 -5.36
N ALA A 51 -6.15 9.54 -5.95
CA ALA A 51 -7.34 10.23 -6.48
C ALA A 51 -8.11 10.98 -5.37
N GLU A 52 -8.22 10.40 -4.18
CA GLU A 52 -8.83 11.09 -3.02
C GLU A 52 -8.04 12.33 -2.58
N PHE A 53 -6.69 12.27 -2.65
CA PHE A 53 -5.82 13.43 -2.35
C PHE A 53 -5.84 14.50 -3.46
N GLU A 54 -6.04 14.11 -4.72
CA GLU A 54 -6.20 15.02 -5.87
C GLU A 54 -7.46 15.88 -5.68
N GLU A 55 -8.59 15.24 -5.30
CA GLU A 55 -9.83 15.94 -4.99
C GLU A 55 -9.72 16.85 -3.75
N ALA A 56 -8.78 16.54 -2.84
CA ALA A 56 -8.58 17.26 -1.58
C ALA A 56 -7.61 18.47 -1.65
N LEU A 57 -7.06 18.82 -2.82
CA LEU A 57 -6.21 20.01 -3.10
C LEU A 57 -4.68 19.91 -2.80
N GLU A 58 -4.00 18.79 -3.04
CA GLU A 58 -2.53 18.72 -2.80
C GLU A 58 -1.65 18.11 -3.92
N ILE A 59 -2.22 17.69 -5.06
CA ILE A 59 -1.45 16.99 -6.12
C ILE A 59 -1.10 17.87 -7.32
N GLU A 60 -1.57 19.13 -7.38
CA GLU A 60 -1.26 20.03 -8.51
C GLU A 60 0.25 20.33 -8.65
N ASP A 61 1.05 20.12 -7.60
CA ASP A 61 2.51 20.23 -7.68
C ASP A 61 3.17 19.09 -6.86
N LEU A 62 3.32 17.91 -7.47
CA LEU A 62 4.30 16.93 -6.97
C LEU A 62 5.63 17.66 -6.79
N THR A 63 6.30 17.41 -5.65
CA THR A 63 7.61 18.02 -5.40
C THR A 63 8.55 17.72 -6.56
N GLU A 64 9.28 18.75 -7.02
CA GLU A 64 10.22 18.63 -8.13
C GLU A 64 11.13 17.40 -7.96
N GLY A 65 11.19 16.56 -9.00
CA GLY A 65 12.03 15.35 -9.03
C GLY A 65 11.37 14.07 -8.51
N VAL A 66 10.16 14.11 -7.93
CA VAL A 66 9.45 12.89 -7.51
C VAL A 66 9.12 12.00 -8.71
N GLU A 67 8.61 12.57 -9.81
CA GLU A 67 8.31 11.81 -11.02
C GLU A 67 9.57 11.18 -11.63
N GLU A 68 10.65 11.94 -11.77
CA GLU A 68 11.93 11.43 -12.28
C GLU A 68 12.46 10.26 -11.42
N ALA A 69 12.36 10.37 -10.09
CA ALA A 69 12.77 9.31 -9.19
C ALA A 69 11.94 8.03 -9.38
N VAL A 70 10.62 8.15 -9.59
CA VAL A 70 9.74 7.01 -9.87
C VAL A 70 10.11 6.36 -11.20
N GLU A 71 10.34 7.13 -12.26
CA GLU A 71 10.73 6.59 -13.57
C GLU A 71 12.04 5.81 -13.50
N ARG A 72 13.07 6.38 -12.85
CA ARG A 72 14.39 5.76 -12.71
C ARG A 72 14.39 4.56 -11.76
N SER A 73 13.44 4.49 -10.83
CA SER A 73 13.37 3.38 -9.87
C SER A 73 13.29 2.00 -10.53
N ASN A 74 12.66 1.91 -11.71
CA ASN A 74 12.48 0.64 -12.42
C ASN A 74 13.78 0.09 -13.04
N SER A 75 14.73 0.97 -13.38
CA SER A 75 16.01 0.60 -13.98
C SER A 75 17.15 0.59 -12.97
N GLU A 76 17.09 1.43 -11.93
CA GLU A 76 18.19 1.65 -11.00
C GLU A 76 18.05 0.88 -9.68
N LEU A 77 16.84 0.45 -9.30
CA LEU A 77 16.60 -0.23 -8.03
C LEU A 77 16.29 -1.71 -8.19
N GLN A 78 16.81 -2.52 -7.26
CA GLN A 78 16.44 -3.91 -7.18
C GLN A 78 15.01 -4.07 -6.64
N GLN A 79 14.41 -5.24 -6.88
CA GLN A 79 13.06 -5.52 -6.39
C GLN A 79 12.94 -5.38 -4.87
N SER A 80 13.96 -5.80 -4.10
CA SER A 80 13.98 -5.66 -2.64
C SER A 80 13.94 -4.21 -2.18
N ASP A 81 14.68 -3.33 -2.85
CA ASP A 81 14.74 -1.91 -2.50
C ASP A 81 13.41 -1.22 -2.82
N ARG A 82 12.79 -1.57 -3.95
CA ARG A 82 11.44 -1.06 -4.30
C ARG A 82 10.39 -1.50 -3.28
N LEU A 83 10.43 -2.75 -2.82
CA LEU A 83 9.54 -3.23 -1.75
C LEU A 83 9.78 -2.50 -0.43
N GLY A 84 11.04 -2.26 -0.07
CA GLY A 84 11.41 -1.48 1.12
C GLY A 84 10.94 -0.03 1.04
N LEU A 85 11.05 0.61 -0.14
CA LEU A 85 10.53 1.96 -0.37
C LEU A 85 9.02 2.03 -0.21
N ILE A 86 8.27 1.06 -0.76
CA ILE A 86 6.81 0.97 -0.57
C ILE A 86 6.48 0.89 0.91
N GLU A 87 7.15 0.02 1.68
CA GLU A 87 6.93 -0.09 3.12
C GLU A 87 7.25 1.23 3.86
N ALA A 88 8.36 1.90 3.53
CA ALA A 88 8.74 3.16 4.13
C ALA A 88 7.71 4.27 3.86
N LEU A 89 7.26 4.40 2.60
CA LEU A 89 6.30 5.41 2.17
C LEU A 89 4.92 5.19 2.81
N VAL A 90 4.40 3.95 2.80
CA VAL A 90 3.12 3.62 3.46
C VAL A 90 3.16 3.94 4.95
N ASN A 91 4.27 3.63 5.63
CA ASN A 91 4.44 4.00 7.03
C ASN A 91 4.50 5.52 7.22
N GLN A 92 5.15 6.28 6.33
CA GLN A 92 5.13 7.74 6.41
C GLN A 92 3.71 8.28 6.24
N VAL A 93 2.98 7.90 5.17
CA VAL A 93 1.60 8.35 4.94
C VAL A 93 0.67 8.03 6.11
N LYS A 94 0.80 6.85 6.72
CA LYS A 94 -0.04 6.43 7.84
C LYS A 94 0.22 7.22 9.14
N HIS A 95 1.44 7.70 9.34
CA HIS A 95 1.89 8.27 10.61
C HIS A 95 2.32 9.75 10.53
N SER A 96 2.39 10.33 9.33
CA SER A 96 2.59 11.75 9.12
C SER A 96 1.38 12.52 9.66
N LYS A 97 1.67 13.62 10.37
CA LYS A 97 0.66 14.52 10.95
C LYS A 97 0.34 15.65 10.00
#